data_AF-A0A0K8R3N6-F1
#
_entry.id   AF-A0A0K8R3N6-F1
#
_cell.length_a   1.000
_cell.length_b   1.000
_cell.length_c   1.000
_cell.angle_alpha   90.00
_cell.angle_beta   90.00
_cell.angle_gamma   90.00
#
_symmetry.space_group_name_H-M   'P 1'
#
loop_
_entity.id
_entity.type
_entity.pdbx_description
1 polymer ?
#
loop_
_entity_poly.entity_id
_entity_poly.type
_entity_poly.pdbx_seq_one_letter_code
_entity_poly.pdbx_strand_id
1 'polypeptide(L)'
;MLEVYRLVFLCAIIYVNVTCAPSPEQIVYPKLLEARGINGTKLLHIKDGLTLSLEKLSVLADSLVFTESNDGVAIETIMNGTELEQTLYQDREKMAAVAVNEINNTIEVMGVLNDKLRIAPLPLMARSEEGHLAHRIYEMEPSMNHEDNDAVLPDTLPEQQARTKRRTRAASVEHVPDQFLVEVHVMVDEHHYSVFDRREDLVTYLALTIGLVNMRYEDTSGPSIQFLLTSIQQEEGFARTFLEYDIGWPDAKRTYADASPTYNHLLEKYGRSPADITVAVTGLILADNYEDFSYDEVRVKGQARLGGVCNVNYSMVMVEDVPMSFGMVSVLPHELGHALGAPHDGLTHMWNANLLPRNNCGKVDKNDHFIMHPSEPGNRKFSDCSKEHMSAFISTLSTSCFELKTKRNCTTEMKELPGVSLNLSKICEIAHPNFLEWNMLYRGNCRFECCSRLSLNSDEYEESCGVEHFLPDGAGCGQGKRCVRGTCGYYDEYGAPTTPRQGA
;
A
#
# COMPACT_ATOMS: atom_id res chain seq x y z
N MET A 1 61.08 17.04 16.11
CA MET A 1 59.80 17.65 16.55
C MET A 1 58.82 17.92 15.42
N LEU A 2 59.23 17.93 14.13
CA LEU A 2 58.30 18.12 13.00
C LEU A 2 57.60 16.83 12.50
N GLU A 3 58.16 15.64 12.78
CA GLU A 3 57.56 14.38 12.31
C GLU A 3 56.42 13.86 13.21
N VAL A 4 56.44 14.18 14.51
CA VAL A 4 55.37 13.78 15.45
C VAL A 4 54.07 14.53 15.15
N TYR A 5 54.15 15.78 14.68
CA TYR A 5 52.98 16.58 14.31
C TYR A 5 52.31 16.12 13.00
N ARG A 6 53.04 15.47 12.09
CA ARG A 6 52.46 14.92 10.84
C ARG A 6 51.63 13.66 11.09
N LEU A 7 52.02 12.81 12.04
CA LEU A 7 51.24 11.62 12.41
C LEU A 7 49.94 11.98 13.15
N VAL A 8 49.98 13.00 14.02
CA VAL A 8 48.78 13.46 14.74
C VAL A 8 47.77 14.12 13.80
N PHE A 9 48.23 14.84 12.77
CA PHE A 9 47.34 15.41 11.74
C PHE A 9 46.74 14.34 10.82
N LEU A 10 47.48 13.29 10.46
CA LEU A 10 46.96 12.17 9.67
C LEU A 10 45.95 11.32 10.45
N CYS A 11 46.13 11.12 11.76
CA CYS A 11 45.13 10.44 12.60
C CYS A 11 43.89 11.32 12.87
N ALA A 12 44.02 12.64 12.90
CA ALA A 12 42.90 13.56 13.07
C ALA A 12 42.05 13.71 11.78
N ILE A 13 42.66 13.60 10.59
CA ILE A 13 41.92 13.64 9.31
C ILE A 13 41.13 12.33 9.06
N ILE A 14 41.54 11.21 9.65
CA ILE A 14 40.77 9.95 9.61
C ILE A 14 39.58 9.97 10.60
N TYR A 15 39.53 10.94 11.52
CA TYR A 15 38.46 11.14 12.50
C TYR A 15 37.44 12.22 12.12
N VAL A 16 37.44 12.70 10.87
CA VAL A 16 36.42 13.60 10.35
C VAL A 16 35.45 12.80 9.47
N ASN A 17 34.32 12.46 10.08
CA ASN A 17 33.02 12.17 9.47
C ASN A 17 32.99 11.15 8.31
N VAL A 18 33.26 9.89 8.63
CA VAL A 18 32.54 8.78 8.00
C VAL A 18 31.69 8.10 9.07
N THR A 19 30.66 8.79 9.52
CA THR A 19 29.47 8.16 10.14
C THR A 19 28.43 7.90 9.04
N CYS A 20 28.83 7.20 7.99
CA CYS A 20 27.92 6.55 7.05
C CYS A 20 27.98 5.02 7.22
N ALA A 21 28.23 4.55 8.45
CA ALA A 21 27.91 3.17 8.77
C ALA A 21 26.40 3.13 9.00
N PRO A 22 25.60 2.44 8.16
CA PRO A 22 24.23 2.13 8.52
C PRO A 22 24.27 1.48 9.91
N SER A 23 23.32 1.87 10.79
CA SER A 23 23.11 1.23 12.09
C SER A 23 23.29 -0.29 11.93
N PRO A 24 24.10 -0.96 12.76
CA PRO A 24 24.48 -2.34 12.50
C PRO A 24 23.22 -3.20 12.39
N GLU A 25 22.95 -3.72 11.19
CA GLU A 25 21.87 -4.68 10.95
C GLU A 25 22.03 -5.82 11.96
N GLN A 26 21.04 -5.98 12.83
CA GLN A 26 21.11 -6.96 13.89
C GLN A 26 20.39 -8.24 13.49
N ILE A 27 21.12 -9.34 13.47
CA ILE A 27 20.54 -10.66 13.26
C ILE A 27 19.91 -11.15 14.56
N VAL A 28 18.65 -11.57 14.48
CA VAL A 28 17.85 -12.07 15.59
C VAL A 28 17.12 -13.36 15.21
N TYR A 29 16.60 -14.07 16.21
CA TYR A 29 15.87 -15.33 16.04
C TYR A 29 14.59 -15.27 16.89
N PRO A 30 13.52 -14.64 16.35
CA PRO A 30 12.27 -14.44 17.07
C PRO A 30 11.61 -15.75 17.48
N LYS A 31 10.90 -15.74 18.60
CA LYS A 31 10.15 -16.87 19.14
C LYS A 31 8.80 -16.44 19.66
N LEU A 32 7.79 -17.27 19.42
CA LEU A 32 6.50 -17.14 20.09
C LEU A 32 6.58 -17.73 21.49
N LEU A 33 6.20 -16.95 22.48
CA LEU A 33 6.08 -17.37 23.87
C LEU A 33 4.60 -17.33 24.26
N GLU A 34 4.13 -18.38 24.92
CA GLU A 34 2.80 -18.38 25.53
C GLU A 34 2.87 -17.73 26.92
N ALA A 35 2.09 -16.67 27.14
CA ALA A 35 1.99 -16.07 28.45
C ALA A 35 1.27 -17.03 29.42
N ARG A 36 1.88 -17.32 30.57
CA ARG A 36 1.25 -18.06 31.68
C ARG A 36 0.25 -17.15 32.41
N GLY A 37 -0.89 -16.85 31.78
CA GLY A 37 -1.94 -16.00 32.32
C GLY A 37 -3.32 -16.37 31.75
N ILE A 38 -4.37 -15.86 32.40
CA ILE A 38 -5.79 -16.26 32.18
C ILE A 38 -6.29 -15.91 30.75
N ASN A 39 -5.59 -15.02 30.03
CA ASN A 39 -6.00 -14.52 28.71
C ASN A 39 -5.23 -15.12 27.51
N GLY A 40 -4.21 -15.97 27.73
CA GLY A 40 -3.51 -16.65 26.63
C GLY A 40 -2.84 -15.73 25.59
N THR A 41 -2.52 -14.48 25.93
CA THR A 41 -1.88 -13.53 25.02
C THR A 41 -0.55 -14.08 24.48
N LYS A 42 -0.43 -14.19 23.16
CA LYS A 42 0.83 -14.59 22.49
C LYS A 42 1.83 -13.44 22.62
N LEU A 43 3.04 -13.74 23.06
CA LEU A 43 4.15 -12.79 23.10
C LEU A 43 5.15 -13.14 22.00
N LEU A 44 5.57 -12.17 21.21
CA LEU A 44 6.66 -12.35 20.25
C LEU A 44 7.95 -11.82 20.86
N HIS A 45 8.80 -12.73 21.32
CA HIS A 45 10.13 -12.38 21.81
C HIS A 45 11.11 -12.29 20.65
N ILE A 46 11.76 -11.13 20.48
CA ILE A 46 12.66 -10.86 19.36
C ILE A 46 14.11 -10.85 19.82
N LYS A 47 14.39 -10.09 20.87
CA LYS A 47 15.68 -10.05 21.59
C LYS A 47 15.48 -9.52 23.01
N ASP A 48 16.52 -9.54 23.82
CA ASP A 48 16.51 -8.90 25.14
C ASP A 48 16.09 -7.43 25.03
N GLY A 49 15.09 -7.04 25.82
CA GLY A 49 14.51 -5.70 25.79
C GLY A 49 13.53 -5.43 24.65
N LEU A 50 13.29 -6.37 23.73
CA LEU A 50 12.34 -6.22 22.63
C LEU A 50 11.41 -7.44 22.51
N THR A 51 10.18 -7.26 22.99
CA THR A 51 9.11 -8.27 22.94
C THR A 51 7.80 -7.57 22.63
N LEU A 52 7.03 -8.10 21.67
CA LEU A 52 5.71 -7.56 21.31
C LEU A 52 4.60 -8.35 21.99
N SER A 53 3.57 -7.65 22.47
CA SER A 53 2.32 -8.27 22.91
C SER A 53 1.38 -8.35 21.71
N LEU A 54 1.10 -9.55 21.22
CA LEU A 54 0.38 -9.72 19.96
C LEU A 54 -1.15 -9.63 20.17
N GLU A 55 -1.73 -8.49 19.83
CA GLU A 55 -3.17 -8.30 19.60
C GLU A 55 -3.49 -8.58 18.12
N LYS A 56 -4.67 -9.13 17.82
CA LYS A 56 -5.09 -9.32 16.42
C LYS A 56 -5.28 -7.98 15.71
N LEU A 57 -4.74 -7.87 14.49
CA LEU A 57 -4.95 -6.74 13.60
C LEU A 57 -6.08 -7.07 12.62
N SER A 58 -7.09 -6.19 12.52
CA SER A 58 -8.18 -6.30 11.54
C SER A 58 -8.39 -4.97 10.83
N VAL A 59 -8.14 -4.96 9.52
CA VAL A 59 -8.03 -3.80 8.63
C VAL A 59 -8.43 -4.09 7.18
N LEU A 60 -8.69 -5.35 6.83
CA LEU A 60 -9.14 -5.81 5.53
C LEU A 60 -10.65 -5.98 5.52
N ALA A 61 -11.29 -5.67 4.39
CA ALA A 61 -12.65 -6.13 4.16
C ALA A 61 -12.69 -7.67 4.04
N ASP A 62 -13.79 -8.29 4.47
CA ASP A 62 -14.00 -9.76 4.37
C ASP A 62 -13.68 -10.30 2.97
N SER A 63 -14.06 -9.53 1.94
CA SER A 63 -13.70 -9.76 0.53
C SER A 63 -12.87 -8.60 0.02
N LEU A 64 -11.57 -8.83 -0.14
CA LEU A 64 -10.63 -7.87 -0.71
C LEU A 64 -10.55 -8.08 -2.22
N VAL A 65 -10.76 -7.03 -3.01
CA VAL A 65 -10.62 -7.11 -4.47
C VAL A 65 -9.19 -6.74 -4.87
N PHE A 66 -8.49 -7.65 -5.52
CA PHE A 66 -7.15 -7.43 -6.05
C PHE A 66 -7.20 -7.37 -7.58
N THR A 67 -6.75 -6.27 -8.18
CA THR A 67 -6.79 -6.05 -9.62
C THR A 67 -5.36 -6.01 -10.17
N GLU A 68 -5.08 -6.86 -11.15
CA GLU A 68 -3.79 -6.95 -11.83
C GLU A 68 -4.00 -6.63 -13.31
N SER A 69 -3.10 -5.87 -13.92
CA SER A 69 -3.06 -5.72 -15.38
C SER A 69 -2.16 -6.79 -15.96
N ASN A 70 -2.70 -7.65 -16.82
CA ASN A 70 -1.91 -8.61 -17.59
C ASN A 70 -2.15 -8.35 -19.08
N ASP A 71 -1.14 -7.89 -19.81
CA ASP A 71 -1.20 -7.51 -21.23
C ASP A 71 -2.34 -6.53 -21.57
N GLY A 72 -2.62 -5.59 -20.66
CA GLY A 72 -3.66 -4.56 -20.83
C GLY A 72 -5.09 -5.03 -20.50
N VAL A 73 -5.27 -6.26 -20.00
CA VAL A 73 -6.54 -6.75 -19.46
C VAL A 73 -6.49 -6.70 -17.94
N ALA A 74 -7.45 -5.99 -17.33
CA ALA A 74 -7.62 -5.97 -15.89
C ALA A 74 -8.27 -7.28 -15.41
N ILE A 75 -7.56 -8.02 -14.56
CA ILE A 75 -8.02 -9.26 -13.94
C ILE A 75 -8.33 -8.97 -12.47
N GLU A 76 -9.58 -9.17 -12.07
CA GLU A 76 -10.00 -9.06 -10.67
C GLU A 76 -9.95 -10.43 -9.98
N THR A 77 -9.28 -10.49 -8.83
CA THR A 77 -9.24 -11.64 -7.93
C THR A 77 -9.85 -11.24 -6.60
N ILE A 78 -10.83 -12.01 -6.10
CA ILE A 78 -11.40 -11.80 -4.77
C ILE A 78 -10.60 -12.65 -3.77
N MET A 79 -10.00 -11.99 -2.78
CA MET A 79 -9.22 -12.61 -1.70
C MET A 79 -10.01 -12.58 -0.39
N ASN A 80 -9.87 -13.63 0.42
CA ASN A 80 -10.52 -13.71 1.73
C ASN A 80 -9.73 -12.88 2.77
N GLY A 81 -10.23 -11.69 3.09
CA GLY A 81 -9.58 -10.79 4.05
C GLY A 81 -9.48 -11.40 5.45
N THR A 82 -10.52 -12.12 5.90
CA THR A 82 -10.52 -12.78 7.21
C THR A 82 -9.43 -13.85 7.32
N GLU A 83 -9.11 -14.54 6.22
CA GLU A 83 -8.01 -15.52 6.18
C GLU A 83 -6.64 -14.83 6.19
N LEU A 84 -6.47 -13.77 5.41
CA LEU A 84 -5.24 -12.98 5.35
C LEU A 84 -4.89 -12.34 6.70
N GLU A 85 -5.88 -11.95 7.50
CA GLU A 85 -5.69 -11.38 8.84
C GLU A 85 -5.28 -12.41 9.92
N GLN A 86 -5.38 -13.70 9.63
CA GLN A 86 -5.04 -14.73 10.62
C GLN A 86 -3.58 -14.71 11.05
N THR A 87 -2.70 -14.07 10.28
CA THR A 87 -1.28 -13.95 10.59
C THR A 87 -0.89 -12.52 10.98
N LEU A 88 -1.83 -11.57 10.98
CA LEU A 88 -1.54 -10.16 11.26
C LEU A 88 -1.79 -9.82 12.73
N TYR A 89 -0.84 -9.08 13.30
CA TYR A 89 -0.85 -8.69 14.70
C TYR A 89 -0.36 -7.25 14.88
N GLN A 90 -0.74 -6.67 16.01
CA GLN A 90 -0.34 -5.35 16.43
C GLN A 90 0.03 -5.29 17.92
N ASP A 91 0.85 -4.31 18.28
CA ASP A 91 1.14 -3.89 19.67
C ASP A 91 1.03 -2.35 19.70
N ARG A 92 -0.11 -1.86 20.19
CA ARG A 92 -0.45 -0.42 20.18
C ARG A 92 0.50 0.41 21.04
N GLU A 93 0.94 -0.14 22.18
CA GLU A 93 1.88 0.56 23.07
C GLU A 93 3.21 0.84 22.37
N LYS A 94 3.64 -0.08 21.50
CA LYS A 94 4.89 0.05 20.74
C LYS A 94 4.71 0.63 19.34
N MET A 95 3.48 0.94 18.92
CA MET A 95 3.15 1.34 17.54
C MET A 95 3.69 0.32 16.53
N ALA A 96 3.56 -0.97 16.85
CA ALA A 96 4.12 -2.07 16.07
C ALA A 96 3.00 -2.83 15.35
N ALA A 97 3.27 -3.27 14.13
CA ALA A 97 2.40 -4.15 13.36
C ALA A 97 3.26 -5.16 12.61
N VAL A 98 2.97 -6.46 12.80
CA VAL A 98 3.76 -7.56 12.23
C VAL A 98 2.87 -8.66 11.69
N ALA A 99 3.30 -9.25 10.57
CA ALA A 99 2.82 -10.54 10.11
C ALA A 99 3.69 -11.63 10.76
N VAL A 100 3.06 -12.66 11.31
CA VAL A 100 3.71 -13.80 11.95
C VAL A 100 3.18 -15.09 11.34
N ASN A 101 4.03 -15.76 10.55
CA ASN A 101 3.71 -17.05 9.93
C ASN A 101 4.44 -18.17 10.68
N GLU A 102 3.69 -19.15 11.18
CA GLU A 102 4.27 -20.34 11.82
C GLU A 102 4.59 -21.40 10.74
N ILE A 103 5.87 -21.74 10.54
CA ILE A 103 6.34 -22.67 9.50
C ILE A 103 7.23 -23.73 10.15
N ASN A 104 6.85 -25.01 10.10
CA ASN A 104 7.69 -26.14 10.56
C ASN A 104 8.36 -25.91 11.95
N ASN A 105 7.57 -25.51 12.96
CA ASN A 105 8.03 -25.16 14.32
C ASN A 105 9.01 -23.98 14.40
N THR A 106 9.16 -23.18 13.34
CA THR A 106 9.78 -21.87 13.38
C THR A 106 8.76 -20.79 13.00
N ILE A 107 9.16 -19.53 13.10
CA ILE A 107 8.31 -18.41 12.74
C ILE A 107 9.02 -17.51 11.75
N GLU A 108 8.26 -17.02 10.80
CA GLU A 108 8.64 -15.95 9.90
C GLU A 108 7.91 -14.68 10.34
N VAL A 109 8.63 -13.56 10.38
CA VAL A 109 8.12 -12.30 10.93
C VAL A 109 8.54 -11.17 10.00
N MET A 110 7.57 -10.37 9.59
CA MET A 110 7.77 -9.21 8.73
C MET A 110 6.92 -8.05 9.24
N GLY A 111 7.47 -6.84 9.29
CA GLY A 111 6.71 -5.66 9.66
C GLY A 111 7.50 -4.61 10.43
N VAL A 112 6.76 -3.84 11.23
CA VAL A 112 7.23 -2.67 11.99
C VAL A 112 7.25 -3.00 13.47
N LEU A 113 8.40 -2.79 14.13
CA LEU A 113 8.58 -3.09 15.55
C LEU A 113 8.36 -1.88 16.45
N ASN A 114 8.61 -0.68 15.94
CA ASN A 114 8.33 0.63 16.53
C ASN A 114 8.56 1.74 15.48
N ASP A 115 8.63 2.99 15.91
CA ASP A 115 8.87 4.14 15.03
C ASP A 115 10.13 4.02 14.15
N LYS A 116 11.21 3.41 14.64
CA LYS A 116 12.50 3.30 13.92
C LYS A 116 12.79 1.92 13.36
N LEU A 117 12.38 0.87 14.05
CA LEU A 117 12.83 -0.49 13.78
C LEU A 117 11.85 -1.25 12.89
N ARG A 118 12.42 -1.99 11.95
CA ARG A 118 11.73 -2.94 11.06
C ARG A 118 12.29 -4.34 11.27
N ILE A 119 11.50 -5.35 10.91
CA ILE A 119 11.94 -6.75 10.90
C ILE A 119 11.62 -7.38 9.57
N ALA A 120 12.58 -8.15 9.04
CA ALA A 120 12.40 -8.95 7.83
C ALA A 120 13.10 -10.30 7.97
N PRO A 121 12.54 -11.38 7.38
CA PRO A 121 13.14 -12.70 7.42
C PRO A 121 14.38 -12.79 6.51
N LEU A 122 15.30 -13.68 6.87
CA LEU A 122 16.50 -14.01 6.10
C LEU A 122 16.52 -15.52 5.79
N PRO A 123 15.71 -15.98 4.82
CA PRO A 123 15.50 -17.42 4.61
C PRO A 123 16.75 -18.17 4.14
N LEU A 124 17.70 -17.48 3.53
CA LEU A 124 18.96 -18.04 3.03
C LEU A 124 20.08 -18.07 4.09
N MET A 125 19.87 -17.46 5.26
CA MET A 125 20.85 -17.42 6.32
C MET A 125 20.78 -18.69 7.19
N ALA A 126 21.90 -19.05 7.82
CA ALA A 126 21.95 -20.21 8.71
C ALA A 126 20.93 -20.06 9.87
N ARG A 127 20.22 -21.16 10.17
CA ARG A 127 19.32 -21.23 11.32
C ARG A 127 20.09 -21.23 12.63
N SER A 128 19.42 -20.88 13.74
CA SER A 128 20.00 -21.02 15.07
C SER A 128 20.27 -22.50 15.42
N GLU A 129 21.05 -22.76 16.47
CA GLU A 129 21.29 -24.13 16.97
C GLU A 129 19.98 -24.87 17.32
N GLU A 130 18.96 -24.12 17.73
CA GLU A 130 17.61 -24.62 18.04
C GLU A 130 16.68 -24.69 16.80
N GLY A 131 17.18 -24.36 15.60
CA GLY A 131 16.45 -24.45 14.33
C GLY A 131 15.59 -23.24 13.96
N HIS A 132 15.72 -22.12 14.68
CA HIS A 132 14.95 -20.89 14.40
C HIS A 132 15.44 -20.18 13.14
N LEU A 133 14.51 -19.65 12.36
CA LEU A 133 14.78 -18.80 11.21
C LEU A 133 15.46 -17.50 11.64
N ALA A 134 16.45 -17.05 10.87
CA ALA A 134 17.12 -15.78 11.11
C ALA A 134 16.29 -14.62 10.54
N HIS A 135 16.35 -13.48 11.22
CA HIS A 135 15.73 -12.24 10.78
C HIS A 135 16.73 -11.10 10.94
N ARG A 136 16.62 -10.09 10.09
CA ARG A 136 17.31 -8.82 10.30
C ARG A 136 16.37 -7.82 10.96
N ILE A 137 16.89 -7.13 11.96
CA ILE A 137 16.37 -5.84 12.40
C ILE A 137 17.23 -4.76 11.76
N TYR A 138 16.56 -3.80 11.13
CA TYR A 138 17.20 -2.63 10.56
C TYR A 138 16.44 -1.39 10.98
N GLU A 139 17.17 -0.29 11.13
CA GLU A 139 16.58 1.02 11.33
C GLU A 139 16.18 1.57 9.97
N MET A 140 14.95 2.06 9.87
CA MET A 140 14.58 3.02 8.85
C MET A 140 14.50 4.36 9.55
N GLU A 141 15.30 5.32 9.11
CA GLU A 141 15.08 6.71 9.50
C GLU A 141 13.63 7.07 9.18
N PRO A 142 12.91 7.75 10.09
CA PRO A 142 11.65 8.38 9.71
C PRO A 142 11.95 9.17 8.44
N SER A 143 11.18 8.94 7.37
CA SER A 143 11.41 9.63 6.09
C SER A 143 11.28 11.16 6.20
N MET A 144 11.06 11.68 7.40
CA MET A 144 10.68 13.04 7.77
C MET A 144 11.70 13.75 8.69
N ASN A 145 12.76 13.09 9.15
CA ASN A 145 13.79 13.77 9.94
C ASN A 145 14.71 14.58 9.03
N HIS A 146 14.65 15.90 9.17
CA HIS A 146 15.68 16.81 8.69
C HIS A 146 16.90 16.72 9.62
N GLU A 147 18.08 16.46 9.07
CA GLU A 147 19.31 16.88 9.75
C GLU A 147 19.35 18.41 9.75
N ASP A 148 19.76 18.97 10.88
CA ASP A 148 19.90 20.40 11.22
C ASP A 148 20.65 21.23 10.15
N ASN A 149 20.01 21.52 9.01
CA ASN A 149 20.47 22.55 8.09
C ASN A 149 19.37 23.59 7.91
N ASP A 150 19.72 24.78 8.37
CA ASP A 150 19.00 26.05 8.46
C ASP A 150 18.61 26.63 7.07
N ALA A 151 18.03 25.80 6.21
CA ALA A 151 17.42 26.24 4.96
C ALA A 151 15.96 26.59 5.27
N VAL A 152 15.68 27.89 5.30
CA VAL A 152 14.34 28.46 5.44
C VAL A 152 13.47 27.95 4.28
N LEU A 153 12.82 26.81 4.49
CA LEU A 153 11.70 26.37 3.66
C LEU A 153 10.67 27.51 3.63
N PRO A 154 10.00 27.78 2.50
CA PRO A 154 8.84 28.67 2.50
C PRO A 154 7.87 28.19 3.60
N ASP A 155 7.41 29.09 4.46
CA ASP A 155 6.60 28.82 5.69
C ASP A 155 5.34 27.94 5.46
N THR A 156 4.96 27.67 4.20
CA THR A 156 3.84 26.81 3.83
C THR A 156 4.13 26.09 2.51
N LEU A 157 4.21 24.76 2.53
CA LEU A 157 4.03 23.97 1.30
C LEU A 157 2.66 24.33 0.68
N PRO A 158 2.55 24.56 -0.65
CA PRO A 158 1.31 25.00 -1.26
C PRO A 158 0.20 23.93 -1.14
N GLU A 159 -0.68 24.11 -0.17
CA GLU A 159 -1.89 23.32 -0.06
C GLU A 159 -2.82 23.61 -1.26
N GLN A 160 -3.18 22.59 -2.02
CA GLN A 160 -4.13 22.74 -3.12
C GLN A 160 -5.53 23.00 -2.56
N GLN A 161 -5.98 24.25 -2.69
CA GLN A 161 -7.30 24.69 -2.20
C GLN A 161 -8.42 23.79 -2.72
N ALA A 162 -9.33 23.40 -1.82
CA ALA A 162 -10.55 22.69 -2.17
C ALA A 162 -11.30 23.45 -3.29
N ARG A 163 -11.62 22.75 -4.40
CA ARG A 163 -12.53 23.28 -5.44
C ARG A 163 -13.98 23.20 -4.97
N THR A 164 -14.31 23.83 -3.86
CA THR A 164 -15.69 24.03 -3.43
C THR A 164 -16.01 25.51 -3.54
N LYS A 165 -16.97 25.84 -4.42
CA LYS A 165 -17.74 27.08 -4.28
C LYS A 165 -18.13 27.15 -2.80
N ARG A 166 -17.72 28.21 -2.11
CA ARG A 166 -18.04 28.62 -0.73
C ARG A 166 -19.49 28.27 -0.34
N ARG A 167 -19.76 26.98 -0.11
CA ARG A 167 -21.07 26.41 0.21
C ARG A 167 -20.90 25.85 1.59
N THR A 168 -20.89 26.75 2.57
CA THR A 168 -21.14 26.42 3.96
C THR A 168 -22.50 25.74 4.02
N ARG A 169 -22.53 24.40 4.03
CA ARG A 169 -23.76 23.67 4.31
C ARG A 169 -24.03 23.83 5.80
N ALA A 170 -25.28 24.07 6.18
CA ALA A 170 -25.70 23.84 7.55
C ALA A 170 -25.61 22.34 7.78
N ALA A 171 -24.56 21.87 8.46
CA ALA A 171 -24.47 20.45 8.78
C ALA A 171 -25.56 20.08 9.78
N SER A 172 -26.08 18.86 9.64
CA SER A 172 -26.76 18.15 10.71
C SER A 172 -25.73 17.22 11.34
N VAL A 173 -25.42 17.42 12.62
CA VAL A 173 -24.57 16.50 13.38
C VAL A 173 -25.31 15.18 13.66
N GLU A 174 -26.64 15.17 13.52
CA GLU A 174 -27.49 14.02 13.86
C GLU A 174 -27.26 12.78 12.99
N HIS A 175 -26.63 12.92 11.81
CA HIS A 175 -26.38 11.79 10.90
C HIS A 175 -24.93 11.31 10.86
N VAL A 176 -24.03 11.89 11.67
CA VAL A 176 -22.63 11.42 11.76
C VAL A 176 -22.57 10.25 12.74
N PRO A 177 -22.09 9.06 12.33
CA PRO A 177 -21.93 7.93 13.24
C PRO A 177 -20.82 8.17 14.28
N ASP A 178 -20.83 7.45 15.39
CA ASP A 178 -19.75 7.52 16.40
C ASP A 178 -18.40 7.05 15.83
N GLN A 179 -18.44 6.08 14.91
CA GLN A 179 -17.30 5.55 14.17
C GLN A 179 -17.49 5.79 12.68
N PHE A 180 -16.48 6.37 12.03
CA PHE A 180 -16.42 6.52 10.58
C PHE A 180 -15.37 5.55 10.02
N LEU A 181 -15.86 4.48 9.39
CA LEU A 181 -15.03 3.55 8.62
C LEU A 181 -14.88 4.08 7.20
N VAL A 182 -13.65 4.43 6.81
CA VAL A 182 -13.29 4.94 5.50
C VAL A 182 -12.80 3.78 4.64
N GLU A 183 -13.53 3.43 3.59
CA GLU A 183 -13.11 2.40 2.64
C GLU A 183 -11.95 2.92 1.77
N VAL A 184 -10.82 2.24 1.80
CA VAL A 184 -9.60 2.59 1.06
C VAL A 184 -9.42 1.64 -0.12
N HIS A 185 -9.21 2.23 -1.30
CA HIS A 185 -8.67 1.57 -2.47
C HIS A 185 -7.20 1.95 -2.60
N VAL A 186 -6.28 0.99 -2.67
CA VAL A 186 -4.86 1.27 -2.87
C VAL A 186 -4.47 0.96 -4.31
N MET A 187 -3.85 1.92 -4.98
CA MET A 187 -3.27 1.76 -6.31
C MET A 187 -1.76 1.83 -6.21
N VAL A 188 -1.04 0.86 -6.77
CA VAL A 188 0.43 0.77 -6.71
C VAL A 188 1.03 0.75 -8.12
N ASP A 189 2.14 1.47 -8.34
CA ASP A 189 2.84 1.49 -9.64
C ASP A 189 3.84 0.35 -9.79
N GLU A 190 4.34 0.16 -11.01
CA GLU A 190 5.31 -0.87 -11.37
C GLU A 190 6.61 -0.76 -10.59
N HIS A 191 6.98 0.45 -10.17
CA HIS A 191 8.16 0.70 -9.36
C HIS A 191 7.96 0.24 -7.91
N HIS A 192 6.71 0.14 -7.44
CA HIS A 192 6.38 -0.38 -6.12
C HIS A 192 6.11 -1.88 -6.12
N TYR A 193 5.16 -2.33 -6.96
CA TYR A 193 4.65 -3.70 -6.85
C TYR A 193 5.61 -4.76 -7.39
N SER A 194 6.54 -4.40 -8.28
CA SER A 194 7.48 -5.37 -8.89
C SER A 194 8.48 -5.98 -7.90
N VAL A 195 8.62 -5.40 -6.70
CA VAL A 195 9.48 -5.92 -5.63
C VAL A 195 8.84 -7.11 -4.90
N PHE A 196 7.52 -7.29 -5.03
CA PHE A 196 6.79 -8.36 -4.35
C PHE A 196 6.63 -9.56 -5.28
N ASP A 197 7.16 -10.72 -4.89
CA ASP A 197 7.07 -11.96 -5.66
C ASP A 197 5.64 -12.50 -5.74
N ARG A 198 4.83 -12.27 -4.70
CA ARG A 198 3.47 -12.75 -4.58
C ARG A 198 2.50 -11.62 -4.23
N ARG A 199 1.28 -11.70 -4.78
CA ARG A 199 0.21 -10.76 -4.42
C ARG A 199 -0.11 -10.75 -2.93
N GLU A 200 -0.02 -11.91 -2.26
CA GLU A 200 -0.28 -11.98 -0.82
C GLU A 200 0.74 -11.16 -0.01
N ASP A 201 2.00 -11.10 -0.45
CA ASP A 201 3.04 -10.35 0.25
C ASP A 201 2.78 -8.84 0.16
N LEU A 202 2.37 -8.36 -1.02
CA LEU A 202 1.93 -6.97 -1.22
C LEU A 202 0.68 -6.65 -0.38
N VAL A 203 -0.30 -7.55 -0.37
CA VAL A 203 -1.53 -7.38 0.44
C VAL A 203 -1.18 -7.29 1.93
N THR A 204 -0.32 -8.19 2.43
CA THR A 204 0.15 -8.17 3.81
C THR A 204 0.89 -6.86 4.13
N TYR A 205 1.79 -6.41 3.25
CA TYR A 205 2.52 -5.15 3.41
C TYR A 205 1.58 -3.93 3.53
N LEU A 206 0.60 -3.84 2.63
CA LEU A 206 -0.39 -2.75 2.65
C LEU A 206 -1.34 -2.86 3.85
N ALA A 207 -1.75 -4.07 4.25
CA ALA A 207 -2.58 -4.27 5.43
C ALA A 207 -1.88 -3.80 6.72
N LEU A 208 -0.61 -4.22 6.93
CA LEU A 208 0.20 -3.75 8.05
C LEU A 208 0.37 -2.23 8.04
N THR A 209 0.57 -1.64 6.85
CA THR A 209 0.63 -0.18 6.67
C THR A 209 -0.66 0.51 7.12
N ILE A 210 -1.83 0.03 6.68
CA ILE A 210 -3.13 0.59 7.09
C ILE A 210 -3.36 0.40 8.60
N GLY A 211 -2.92 -0.72 9.18
CA GLY A 211 -2.93 -0.91 10.64
C GLY A 211 -2.12 0.15 11.39
N LEU A 212 -0.92 0.46 10.90
CA LEU A 212 -0.08 1.51 11.48
C LEU A 212 -0.67 2.91 11.28
N VAL A 213 -1.32 3.16 10.15
CA VAL A 213 -2.08 4.40 9.93
C VAL A 213 -3.22 4.50 10.95
N ASN A 214 -4.01 3.45 11.12
CA ASN A 214 -5.12 3.43 12.08
C ASN A 214 -4.67 3.79 13.50
N MET A 215 -3.51 3.29 13.96
CA MET A 215 -2.97 3.65 15.27
C MET A 215 -2.77 5.16 15.47
N ARG A 216 -2.44 5.89 14.41
CA ARG A 216 -2.23 7.36 14.46
C ARG A 216 -3.54 8.14 14.48
N TYR A 217 -4.64 7.51 14.08
CA TYR A 217 -5.99 8.06 14.11
C TYR A 217 -6.79 7.63 15.35
N GLU A 218 -6.25 6.77 16.22
CA GLU A 218 -6.94 6.28 17.43
C GLU A 218 -7.39 7.41 18.37
N ASP A 219 -6.61 8.49 18.45
CA ASP A 219 -6.91 9.67 19.28
C ASP A 219 -8.02 10.57 18.67
N THR A 220 -8.62 10.20 17.53
CA THR A 220 -9.77 10.90 16.92
C THR A 220 -11.10 10.50 17.59
N SER A 221 -11.98 11.48 17.77
CA SER A 221 -13.29 11.26 18.40
C SER A 221 -14.33 12.24 17.85
N GLY A 222 -15.58 11.82 17.73
CA GLY A 222 -16.66 12.62 17.17
C GLY A 222 -16.47 12.95 15.67
N PRO A 223 -16.24 11.97 14.78
CA PRO A 223 -16.22 10.52 15.01
C PRO A 223 -14.82 9.95 15.26
N SER A 224 -14.75 8.70 15.74
CA SER A 224 -13.52 7.91 15.65
C SER A 224 -13.31 7.44 14.21
N ILE A 225 -12.14 7.73 13.65
CA ILE A 225 -11.83 7.47 12.24
C ILE A 225 -10.99 6.20 12.13
N GLN A 226 -11.39 5.28 11.27
CA GLN A 226 -10.60 4.09 10.93
C GLN A 226 -10.68 3.81 9.43
N PHE A 227 -9.59 3.31 8.88
CA PHE A 227 -9.44 2.96 7.49
C PHE A 227 -9.56 1.45 7.30
N LEU A 228 -10.32 1.06 6.28
CA LEU A 228 -10.56 -0.32 5.89
C LEU A 228 -10.05 -0.53 4.47
N LEU A 229 -9.06 -1.41 4.28
CA LEU A 229 -8.55 -1.76 2.97
C LEU A 229 -9.54 -2.68 2.26
N THR A 230 -10.14 -2.18 1.17
CA THR A 230 -11.22 -2.87 0.45
C THR A 230 -10.79 -3.39 -0.91
N SER A 231 -9.81 -2.74 -1.54
CA SER A 231 -9.27 -3.20 -2.81
C SER A 231 -7.86 -2.69 -3.08
N ILE A 232 -7.12 -3.44 -3.89
CA ILE A 232 -5.77 -3.12 -4.36
C ILE A 232 -5.76 -3.22 -5.89
N GLN A 233 -5.09 -2.30 -6.56
CA GLN A 233 -4.89 -2.31 -8.01
C GLN A 233 -3.42 -2.07 -8.34
N GLN A 234 -2.84 -2.96 -9.13
CA GLN A 234 -1.58 -2.70 -9.83
C GLN A 234 -1.88 -1.90 -11.09
N GLU A 235 -1.24 -0.74 -11.24
CA GLU A 235 -1.46 0.15 -12.37
C GLU A 235 -0.11 0.59 -12.96
N GLU A 236 0.12 0.21 -14.21
CA GLU A 236 1.33 0.59 -14.93
C GLU A 236 1.29 2.01 -15.46
N GLY A 237 2.42 2.71 -15.39
CA GLY A 237 2.64 3.95 -16.12
C GLY A 237 1.78 5.12 -15.66
N PHE A 238 1.29 5.12 -14.41
CA PHE A 238 0.59 6.28 -13.87
C PHE A 238 1.54 7.42 -13.47
N ALA A 239 2.81 7.13 -13.17
CA ALA A 239 3.80 8.15 -12.83
C ALA A 239 4.24 8.94 -14.07
N ARG A 240 4.22 10.28 -13.99
CA ARG A 240 4.83 11.16 -15.00
C ARG A 240 6.28 11.37 -14.62
N THR A 241 7.20 10.78 -15.37
CA THR A 241 8.60 10.71 -14.95
C THR A 241 9.51 11.73 -15.62
N PHE A 242 10.56 12.14 -14.92
CA PHE A 242 11.69 12.90 -15.48
C PHE A 242 13.02 12.38 -14.92
N LEU A 243 14.13 12.70 -15.61
CA LEU A 243 15.47 12.25 -15.24
C LEU A 243 16.30 13.44 -14.78
N GLU A 244 16.84 13.38 -13.57
CA GLU A 244 17.72 14.41 -13.03
C GLU A 244 18.83 13.79 -12.15
N TYR A 245 19.83 14.58 -11.76
CA TYR A 245 20.86 14.14 -10.81
C TYR A 245 20.24 13.70 -9.48
N ASP A 246 20.78 12.61 -8.94
CA ASP A 246 20.30 12.05 -7.70
C ASP A 246 20.61 13.00 -6.55
N ILE A 247 19.61 13.15 -5.69
CA ILE A 247 19.70 14.11 -4.62
C ILE A 247 20.63 13.57 -3.54
N GLY A 248 21.69 14.32 -3.25
CA GLY A 248 22.79 13.86 -2.40
C GLY A 248 23.86 13.07 -3.15
N TRP A 249 23.72 12.85 -4.46
CA TRP A 249 24.70 12.15 -5.27
C TRP A 249 24.88 12.81 -6.67
N PRO A 250 25.68 13.89 -6.77
CA PRO A 250 25.73 14.76 -7.96
C PRO A 250 26.27 14.09 -9.23
N ASP A 251 26.86 12.90 -9.13
CA ASP A 251 27.45 12.18 -10.27
C ASP A 251 26.56 11.06 -10.82
N ALA A 252 25.42 10.77 -10.18
CA ALA A 252 24.46 9.77 -10.62
C ALA A 252 23.15 10.45 -11.05
N LYS A 253 22.49 9.93 -12.08
CA LYS A 253 21.13 10.36 -12.43
C LYS A 253 20.12 9.34 -11.95
N ARG A 254 18.94 9.83 -11.57
CA ARG A 254 17.80 9.05 -11.10
C ARG A 254 16.52 9.48 -11.78
N THR A 255 15.62 8.52 -11.98
CA THR A 255 14.25 8.79 -12.44
C THR A 255 13.39 9.21 -11.25
N TYR A 256 12.72 10.35 -11.38
CA TYR A 256 11.76 10.89 -10.42
C TYR A 256 10.35 10.81 -10.98
N ALA A 257 9.36 10.76 -10.10
CA ALA A 257 7.98 11.04 -10.44
C ALA A 257 7.72 12.55 -10.24
N ASP A 258 7.34 13.25 -11.31
CA ASP A 258 6.94 14.65 -11.28
C ASP A 258 5.64 14.78 -10.49
N ALA A 259 5.72 15.33 -9.29
CA ALA A 259 4.65 15.21 -8.30
C ALA A 259 3.35 15.84 -8.81
N SER A 260 3.39 17.11 -9.19
CA SER A 260 2.21 17.83 -9.64
C SER A 260 1.59 17.26 -10.95
N PRO A 261 2.36 16.96 -12.02
CA PRO A 261 1.84 16.31 -13.22
C PRO A 261 1.33 14.89 -12.99
N THR A 262 1.99 14.09 -12.14
CA THR A 262 1.53 12.75 -11.77
C THR A 262 0.20 12.83 -11.04
N TYR A 263 0.10 13.68 -10.01
CA TYR A 263 -1.14 13.83 -9.25
C TYR A 263 -2.31 14.33 -10.12
N ASN A 264 -2.06 15.29 -11.03
CA ASN A 264 -3.09 15.75 -11.96
C ASN A 264 -3.52 14.65 -12.95
N HIS A 265 -2.58 13.85 -13.44
CA HIS A 265 -2.88 12.72 -14.31
C HIS A 265 -3.76 11.67 -13.60
N LEU A 266 -3.38 11.33 -12.37
CA LEU A 266 -4.13 10.44 -11.50
C LEU A 266 -5.54 10.96 -11.21
N LEU A 267 -5.69 12.26 -10.90
CA LEU A 267 -7.01 12.87 -10.69
C LEU A 267 -7.89 12.83 -11.95
N GLU A 268 -7.32 13.04 -13.13
CA GLU A 268 -8.06 12.99 -14.39
C GLU A 268 -8.59 11.59 -14.70
N LYS A 269 -7.76 10.55 -14.49
CA LYS A 269 -8.10 9.16 -14.84
C LYS A 269 -8.87 8.45 -13.72
N TYR A 270 -8.53 8.71 -12.46
CA TYR A 270 -8.95 7.95 -11.28
C TYR A 270 -9.55 8.78 -10.15
N GLY A 271 -9.72 10.11 -10.32
CA GLY A 271 -10.21 10.99 -9.26
C GLY A 271 -11.59 10.61 -8.69
N ARG A 272 -12.34 9.75 -9.39
CA ARG A 272 -13.51 9.05 -8.86
C ARG A 272 -13.10 7.68 -8.30
N SER A 273 -12.79 7.65 -7.00
CA SER A 273 -12.43 6.42 -6.29
C SER A 273 -13.56 5.36 -6.36
N PRO A 274 -13.22 4.06 -6.50
CA PRO A 274 -14.17 2.96 -6.31
C PRO A 274 -14.54 2.76 -4.83
N ALA A 275 -13.72 3.28 -3.91
CA ALA A 275 -13.94 3.28 -2.47
C ALA A 275 -14.28 4.70 -1.97
N ASP A 276 -14.04 5.03 -0.70
CA ASP A 276 -14.21 6.39 -0.17
C ASP A 276 -13.00 7.28 -0.46
N ILE A 277 -11.82 6.66 -0.61
CA ILE A 277 -10.57 7.31 -1.01
C ILE A 277 -9.69 6.33 -1.79
N THR A 278 -9.01 6.83 -2.84
CA THR A 278 -7.91 6.10 -3.48
C THR A 278 -6.58 6.60 -2.93
N VAL A 279 -5.71 5.68 -2.54
CA VAL A 279 -4.32 5.96 -2.16
C VAL A 279 -3.42 5.42 -3.26
N ALA A 280 -2.85 6.32 -4.06
CA ALA A 280 -1.85 6.00 -5.07
C ALA A 280 -0.46 5.98 -4.44
N VAL A 281 0.27 4.88 -4.60
CA VAL A 281 1.59 4.66 -4.04
C VAL A 281 2.58 4.44 -5.17
N THR A 282 3.62 5.26 -5.22
CA THR A 282 4.71 5.11 -6.19
C THR A 282 5.99 4.62 -5.51
N GLY A 283 6.73 3.73 -6.19
CA GLY A 283 8.07 3.33 -5.81
C GLY A 283 9.16 4.35 -6.18
N LEU A 284 8.81 5.40 -6.92
CA LEU A 284 9.71 6.49 -7.30
C LEU A 284 9.73 7.59 -6.23
N ILE A 285 10.82 8.36 -6.21
CA ILE A 285 10.87 9.58 -5.40
C ILE A 285 10.03 10.66 -6.08
N LEU A 286 9.18 11.31 -5.30
CA LEU A 286 8.36 12.44 -5.75
C LEU A 286 9.17 13.74 -5.70
N ALA A 287 9.13 14.50 -6.79
CA ALA A 287 9.74 15.82 -6.85
C ALA A 287 9.01 16.71 -7.86
N ASP A 288 8.99 18.03 -7.66
CA ASP A 288 8.53 18.97 -8.67
C ASP A 288 9.68 19.34 -9.62
N ASN A 289 9.46 19.19 -10.92
CA ASN A 289 10.46 19.47 -11.95
C ASN A 289 10.56 20.98 -12.26
N TYR A 290 11.29 21.72 -11.43
CA TYR A 290 11.61 23.14 -11.63
C TYR A 290 12.93 23.33 -12.41
N GLU A 291 13.12 24.51 -13.02
CA GLU A 291 14.36 24.84 -13.77
C GLU A 291 15.62 24.78 -12.89
N ASP A 292 15.51 25.16 -11.62
CA ASP A 292 16.55 25.01 -10.60
C ASP A 292 16.23 23.80 -9.71
N PHE A 293 16.77 22.63 -10.05
CA PHE A 293 16.54 21.39 -9.30
C PHE A 293 17.47 21.30 -8.08
N SER A 294 17.00 21.75 -6.92
CA SER A 294 17.70 21.67 -5.64
C SER A 294 16.90 20.86 -4.61
N TYR A 295 17.56 20.05 -3.77
CA TYR A 295 16.90 19.09 -2.86
C TYR A 295 15.75 19.68 -2.04
N ASP A 296 16.04 20.79 -1.36
CA ASP A 296 15.15 21.38 -0.37
C ASP A 296 13.97 22.11 -1.02
N GLU A 297 14.09 22.47 -2.30
CA GLU A 297 13.06 23.22 -3.03
C GLU A 297 12.12 22.32 -3.84
N VAL A 298 12.58 21.13 -4.25
CA VAL A 298 11.84 20.26 -5.18
C VAL A 298 11.22 19.02 -4.54
N ARG A 299 11.67 18.61 -3.35
CA ARG A 299 11.24 17.33 -2.76
C ARG A 299 9.79 17.37 -2.31
N VAL A 300 9.00 16.42 -2.82
CA VAL A 300 7.63 16.14 -2.39
C VAL A 300 7.61 14.73 -1.80
N LYS A 301 6.78 14.47 -0.79
CA LYS A 301 6.63 13.10 -0.21
C LYS A 301 5.24 12.52 -0.40
N GLY A 302 4.26 13.40 -0.55
CA GLY A 302 2.88 13.07 -0.81
C GLY A 302 2.13 14.28 -1.34
N GLN A 303 0.93 14.03 -1.84
CA GLN A 303 0.03 15.07 -2.31
C GLN A 303 -1.42 14.65 -2.14
N ALA A 304 -2.21 15.55 -1.55
CA ALA A 304 -3.63 15.39 -1.36
C ALA A 304 -4.38 16.71 -1.59
N ARG A 305 -5.69 16.61 -1.78
CA ARG A 305 -6.60 17.75 -1.71
C ARG A 305 -7.32 17.76 -0.38
N LEU A 306 -7.55 18.97 0.13
CA LEU A 306 -8.45 19.20 1.23
C LEU A 306 -9.85 18.64 0.94
N GLY A 307 -10.31 17.74 1.80
CA GLY A 307 -11.64 17.15 1.74
C GLY A 307 -11.85 16.22 0.53
N GLY A 308 -10.86 15.37 0.24
CA GLY A 308 -10.90 14.35 -0.80
C GLY A 308 -11.82 13.17 -0.48
N VAL A 309 -11.99 12.78 0.79
CA VAL A 309 -12.80 11.61 1.17
C VAL A 309 -14.24 11.76 0.67
N CYS A 310 -14.75 10.72 -0.01
CA CYS A 310 -16.06 10.66 -0.68
C CYS A 310 -16.31 11.75 -1.74
N ASN A 311 -15.28 12.46 -2.20
CA ASN A 311 -15.44 13.41 -3.28
C ASN A 311 -15.60 12.71 -4.63
N VAL A 312 -16.56 13.16 -5.43
CA VAL A 312 -16.88 12.51 -6.72
C VAL A 312 -15.83 12.71 -7.82
N ASN A 313 -14.93 13.69 -7.67
CA ASN A 313 -13.98 14.09 -8.72
C ASN A 313 -12.51 14.13 -8.28
N TYR A 314 -12.23 14.04 -6.97
CA TYR A 314 -10.85 14.13 -6.47
C TYR A 314 -10.63 13.35 -5.18
N SER A 315 -11.28 12.19 -5.07
CA SER A 315 -11.10 11.25 -3.96
C SER A 315 -9.76 10.50 -4.12
N MET A 316 -8.67 11.23 -3.95
CA MET A 316 -7.31 10.72 -4.11
C MET A 316 -6.27 11.36 -3.20
N VAL A 317 -5.38 10.50 -2.71
CA VAL A 317 -4.09 10.81 -2.09
C VAL A 317 -2.99 10.12 -2.89
N MET A 318 -1.83 10.75 -3.03
CA MET A 318 -0.62 10.16 -3.60
C MET A 318 0.51 10.21 -2.58
N VAL A 319 1.31 9.14 -2.46
CA VAL A 319 2.48 9.06 -1.58
C VAL A 319 3.63 8.31 -2.25
N GLU A 320 4.87 8.67 -1.92
CA GLU A 320 6.05 7.84 -2.22
C GLU A 320 6.22 6.76 -1.16
N ASP A 321 6.70 5.58 -1.57
CA ASP A 321 7.11 4.52 -0.66
C ASP A 321 8.26 3.72 -1.23
N VAL A 322 9.25 3.41 -0.39
CA VAL A 322 10.24 2.39 -0.73
C VAL A 322 9.62 1.03 -0.39
N PRO A 323 9.41 0.11 -1.35
CA PRO A 323 8.80 -1.18 -1.07
C PRO A 323 9.52 -1.91 0.07
N MET A 324 8.74 -2.65 0.88
CA MET A 324 9.23 -3.40 2.05
C MET A 324 9.77 -2.55 3.22
N SER A 325 9.78 -1.21 3.12
CA SER A 325 10.33 -0.34 4.17
C SER A 325 9.32 0.16 5.20
N PHE A 326 8.04 0.20 4.83
CA PHE A 326 6.97 0.90 5.56
C PHE A 326 7.26 2.41 5.72
N GLY A 327 7.91 3.03 4.74
CA GLY A 327 8.26 4.45 4.76
C GLY A 327 7.01 5.35 4.71
N MET A 328 6.03 4.97 3.88
CA MET A 328 4.78 5.72 3.74
C MET A 328 3.96 5.83 5.02
N VAL A 329 4.21 5.00 6.05
CA VAL A 329 3.51 5.06 7.35
C VAL A 329 3.67 6.42 8.03
N SER A 330 4.71 7.17 7.69
CA SER A 330 4.95 8.52 8.22
C SER A 330 4.27 9.63 7.41
N VAL A 331 4.04 9.42 6.11
CA VAL A 331 3.51 10.43 5.19
C VAL A 331 2.01 10.24 4.93
N LEU A 332 1.56 9.00 4.77
CA LEU A 332 0.17 8.66 4.46
C LEU A 332 -0.84 9.21 5.49
N PRO A 333 -0.57 9.19 6.81
CA PRO A 333 -1.45 9.83 7.79
C PRO A 333 -1.59 11.35 7.60
N HIS A 334 -0.53 12.04 7.16
CA HIS A 334 -0.58 13.47 6.87
C HIS A 334 -1.51 13.74 5.67
N GLU A 335 -1.28 13.02 4.58
CA GLU A 335 -2.07 13.20 3.36
C GLU A 335 -3.53 12.77 3.52
N LEU A 336 -3.80 11.72 4.30
CA LEU A 336 -5.16 11.34 4.67
C LEU A 336 -5.80 12.38 5.60
N GLY A 337 -5.02 13.09 6.43
CA GLY A 337 -5.47 14.24 7.22
C GLY A 337 -6.01 15.35 6.33
N HIS A 338 -5.25 15.72 5.29
CA HIS A 338 -5.72 16.64 4.23
C HIS A 338 -6.99 16.12 3.55
N ALA A 339 -7.02 14.85 3.15
CA ALA A 339 -8.19 14.25 2.52
C ALA A 339 -9.43 14.25 3.43
N LEU A 340 -9.24 14.18 4.75
CA LEU A 340 -10.28 14.32 5.78
C LEU A 340 -10.54 15.78 6.20
N GLY A 341 -9.92 16.75 5.53
CA GLY A 341 -10.24 18.17 5.66
C GLY A 341 -9.44 18.91 6.73
N ALA A 342 -8.41 18.31 7.34
CA ALA A 342 -7.46 19.04 8.17
C ALA A 342 -6.46 19.77 7.28
N PRO A 343 -6.36 21.12 7.35
CA PRO A 343 -5.22 21.83 6.78
C PRO A 343 -3.98 21.63 7.67
N HIS A 344 -2.84 22.15 7.21
CA HIS A 344 -1.65 22.19 8.07
C HIS A 344 -1.94 22.90 9.42
N ASP A 345 -1.29 22.42 10.47
CA ASP A 345 -1.36 23.05 11.79
C ASP A 345 -0.90 24.50 11.71
N GLY A 346 -1.60 25.42 12.38
CA GLY A 346 -1.43 26.87 12.22
C GLY A 346 -2.40 27.51 11.23
N LEU A 347 -2.96 26.75 10.28
CA LEU A 347 -3.93 27.24 9.31
C LEU A 347 -5.36 27.03 9.79
N THR A 348 -6.32 27.64 9.10
CA THR A 348 -7.75 27.45 9.39
C THR A 348 -8.56 27.44 8.11
N HIS A 349 -9.34 26.37 7.93
CA HIS A 349 -10.30 26.21 6.85
C HIS A 349 -11.74 26.12 7.38
N MET A 350 -12.69 26.81 6.71
CA MET A 350 -14.10 26.79 7.09
C MET A 350 -14.92 25.79 6.27
N TRP A 351 -15.18 24.61 6.84
CA TRP A 351 -16.07 23.60 6.23
C TRP A 351 -17.56 23.84 6.53
N ASN A 352 -17.85 24.26 7.76
CA ASN A 352 -19.20 24.32 8.30
C ASN A 352 -19.37 25.62 9.11
N ALA A 353 -20.47 26.35 8.87
CA ALA A 353 -20.75 27.59 9.58
C ALA A 353 -21.11 27.38 11.06
N ASN A 354 -21.60 26.18 11.43
CA ASN A 354 -22.06 25.85 12.77
C ASN A 354 -21.00 25.12 13.61
N LEU A 355 -20.01 24.51 12.94
CA LEU A 355 -18.86 23.86 13.57
C LEU A 355 -17.59 24.57 13.09
N LEU A 356 -17.46 25.83 13.52
CA LEU A 356 -16.20 26.54 13.38
C LEU A 356 -15.14 25.80 14.23
N PRO A 357 -13.92 25.59 13.69
CA PRO A 357 -12.78 25.16 14.50
C PRO A 357 -12.72 26.06 15.73
N ARG A 358 -12.82 25.47 16.92
CA ARG A 358 -13.10 26.19 18.17
C ARG A 358 -11.87 26.83 18.79
N ASN A 359 -10.71 26.71 18.16
CA ASN A 359 -9.47 27.20 18.74
C ASN A 359 -8.77 28.21 17.84
N ASN A 360 -8.00 29.08 18.47
CA ASN A 360 -7.02 29.93 17.82
C ASN A 360 -5.89 29.01 17.30
N CYS A 361 -6.14 28.32 16.18
CA CYS A 361 -5.23 27.32 15.61
C CYS A 361 -3.86 27.89 15.22
N GLY A 362 -3.71 29.22 15.21
CA GLY A 362 -2.41 29.90 15.12
C GLY A 362 -1.54 29.84 16.39
N LYS A 363 -1.91 29.07 17.43
CA LYS A 363 -1.13 28.89 18.67
C LYS A 363 -0.51 27.49 18.84
N VAL A 364 -0.45 26.68 17.78
CA VAL A 364 0.35 25.44 17.84
C VAL A 364 1.82 25.85 17.94
N ASP A 365 2.54 25.36 18.95
CA ASP A 365 3.98 25.61 19.07
C ASP A 365 4.66 25.02 17.83
N LYS A 366 5.57 25.78 17.19
CA LYS A 366 6.32 25.28 16.03
C LYS A 366 7.18 24.06 16.38
N ASN A 367 7.44 23.82 17.66
CA ASN A 367 8.19 22.65 18.14
C ASN A 367 7.29 21.42 18.39
N ASP A 368 5.97 21.57 18.33
CA ASP A 368 5.07 20.43 18.42
C ASP A 368 4.99 19.75 17.04
N HIS A 369 5.82 18.74 16.82
CA HIS A 369 5.81 17.91 15.60
C HIS A 369 4.55 17.03 15.58
N PHE A 370 3.39 17.64 15.32
CA PHE A 370 2.14 16.94 15.05
C PHE A 370 2.11 16.44 13.61
N ILE A 371 1.23 15.48 13.32
CA ILE A 371 1.12 14.87 11.99
C ILE A 371 0.84 15.91 10.90
N MET A 372 0.12 17.00 11.18
CA MET A 372 -0.19 18.04 10.18
C MET A 372 0.76 19.25 10.23
N HIS A 373 1.91 19.14 10.90
CA HIS A 373 2.90 20.22 10.88
C HIS A 373 3.39 20.47 9.43
N PRO A 374 3.52 21.73 8.98
CA PRO A 374 3.70 22.05 7.55
C PRO A 374 5.08 21.70 6.97
N SER A 375 6.14 21.71 7.78
CA SER A 375 7.54 21.52 7.32
C SER A 375 8.18 20.28 7.92
N GLU A 376 7.99 20.07 9.22
CA GLU A 376 8.45 18.89 9.96
C GLU A 376 7.28 18.06 10.54
N PRO A 377 6.48 17.39 9.68
CA PRO A 377 5.37 16.58 10.18
C PRO A 377 5.86 15.46 11.10
N GLY A 378 5.21 15.35 12.25
CA GLY A 378 5.46 14.24 13.17
C GLY A 378 4.73 12.96 12.78
N ASN A 379 4.95 11.92 13.56
CA ASN A 379 4.54 10.56 13.19
C ASN A 379 3.72 9.85 14.27
N ARG A 380 3.14 10.59 15.22
CA ARG A 380 2.42 10.02 16.36
C ARG A 380 1.01 10.55 16.54
N LYS A 381 0.84 11.87 16.63
CA LYS A 381 -0.44 12.47 17.06
C LYS A 381 -0.85 13.63 16.18
N PHE A 382 -2.16 13.76 16.00
CA PHE A 382 -2.79 14.96 15.46
C PHE A 382 -2.97 16.01 16.56
N SER A 383 -2.86 17.28 16.19
CA SER A 383 -3.25 18.39 17.07
C SER A 383 -4.77 18.38 17.31
N ASP A 384 -5.22 19.08 18.35
CA ASP A 384 -6.66 19.28 18.57
C ASP A 384 -7.33 20.06 17.41
N CYS A 385 -6.61 20.99 16.79
CA CYS A 385 -7.10 21.72 15.61
C CYS A 385 -7.32 20.80 14.41
N SER A 386 -6.36 19.94 14.12
CA SER A 386 -6.48 18.93 13.06
C SER A 386 -7.71 18.05 13.28
N LYS A 387 -7.91 17.56 14.51
CA LYS A 387 -9.10 16.75 14.86
C LYS A 387 -10.41 17.51 14.69
N GLU A 388 -10.48 18.77 15.14
CA GLU A 388 -11.66 19.61 14.96
C GLU A 388 -11.98 19.87 13.49
N HIS A 389 -10.96 20.11 12.65
CA HIS A 389 -11.14 20.28 11.22
C HIS A 389 -11.68 19.01 10.55
N MET A 390 -11.16 17.84 10.92
CA MET A 390 -11.68 16.57 10.43
C MET A 390 -13.15 16.37 10.83
N SER A 391 -13.50 16.56 12.10
CA SER A 391 -14.90 16.48 12.56
C SER A 391 -15.82 17.47 11.82
N ALA A 392 -15.35 18.71 11.61
CA ALA A 392 -16.10 19.72 10.88
C ALA A 392 -16.32 19.33 9.41
N PHE A 393 -15.30 18.82 8.72
CA PHE A 393 -15.43 18.32 7.35
C PHE A 393 -16.38 17.12 7.28
N ILE A 394 -16.20 16.12 8.15
CA ILE A 394 -17.00 14.90 8.18
C ILE A 394 -18.48 15.23 8.39
N SER A 395 -18.81 16.22 9.21
CA SER A 395 -20.20 16.68 9.39
C SER A 395 -20.88 17.18 8.11
N THR A 396 -20.11 17.52 7.07
CA THR A 396 -20.64 17.98 5.78
C THR A 396 -20.85 16.87 4.75
N LEU A 397 -20.36 15.66 5.04
CA LEU A 397 -20.47 14.50 4.16
C LEU A 397 -21.92 14.00 4.07
N SER A 398 -22.28 13.43 2.93
CA SER A 398 -23.60 12.80 2.76
C SER A 398 -23.67 11.48 3.51
N THR A 399 -24.87 11.07 3.91
CA THR A 399 -25.10 9.79 4.59
C THR A 399 -24.57 8.59 3.81
N SER A 400 -24.58 8.66 2.47
CA SER A 400 -24.03 7.64 1.59
C SER A 400 -22.52 7.40 1.73
N CYS A 401 -21.78 8.36 2.30
CA CYS A 401 -20.35 8.21 2.59
C CYS A 401 -20.10 7.34 3.84
N PHE A 402 -21.10 7.22 4.73
CA PHE A 402 -21.01 6.39 5.93
C PHE A 402 -21.54 4.97 5.71
N GLU A 403 -22.06 4.69 4.51
CA GLU A 403 -22.57 3.37 4.13
C GLU A 403 -21.45 2.56 3.48
N LEU A 404 -21.01 1.48 4.13
CA LEU A 404 -20.02 0.56 3.58
C LEU A 404 -20.48 0.00 2.22
N LYS A 405 -19.72 0.28 1.17
CA LYS A 405 -19.95 -0.22 -0.19
C LYS A 405 -19.62 -1.71 -0.28
N THR A 406 -18.67 -2.19 0.52
CA THR A 406 -18.35 -3.63 0.66
C THR A 406 -19.57 -4.46 1.07
N LYS A 407 -20.45 -3.95 1.94
CA LYS A 407 -21.71 -4.63 2.28
C LYS A 407 -22.71 -4.73 1.12
N ARG A 408 -22.65 -3.81 0.15
CA ARG A 408 -23.48 -3.86 -1.07
C ARG A 408 -22.96 -4.91 -2.06
N ASN A 409 -21.67 -5.23 -2.00
CA ASN A 409 -21.08 -6.31 -2.79
C ASN A 409 -21.36 -7.72 -2.22
N CYS A 410 -21.89 -7.84 -1.00
CA CYS A 410 -22.44 -9.11 -0.48
C CYS A 410 -23.83 -9.46 -1.05
N THR A 411 -24.30 -8.68 -2.03
CA THR A 411 -25.30 -9.09 -3.02
C THR A 411 -24.65 -9.12 -4.40
N THR A 412 -23.52 -9.80 -4.54
CA THR A 412 -23.09 -10.26 -5.86
C THR A 412 -24.18 -11.20 -6.38
N GLU A 413 -25.00 -10.74 -7.33
CA GLU A 413 -25.17 -11.56 -8.51
C GLU A 413 -23.76 -11.98 -8.91
N MET A 414 -23.42 -13.26 -8.70
CA MET A 414 -22.10 -13.78 -9.07
C MET A 414 -21.92 -13.38 -10.54
N LYS A 415 -20.93 -12.55 -10.84
CA LYS A 415 -20.49 -12.42 -12.22
C LYS A 415 -19.89 -13.76 -12.61
N GLU A 416 -20.21 -14.23 -13.79
CA GLU A 416 -19.65 -15.45 -14.35
C GLU A 416 -18.12 -15.44 -14.21
N LEU A 417 -17.54 -16.60 -13.92
CA LEU A 417 -16.09 -16.79 -13.87
C LEU A 417 -15.46 -16.30 -15.18
N PRO A 418 -14.26 -15.69 -15.14
CA PRO A 418 -13.66 -15.00 -16.29
C PRO A 418 -13.52 -15.90 -17.54
N GLY A 419 -13.31 -17.20 -17.33
CA GLY A 419 -13.24 -18.23 -18.37
C GLY A 419 -14.56 -18.57 -19.07
N VAL A 420 -15.71 -18.12 -18.58
CA VAL A 420 -17.02 -18.49 -19.14
C VAL A 420 -17.26 -17.90 -20.51
N SER A 421 -16.85 -16.65 -20.73
CA SER A 421 -16.99 -15.91 -21.99
C SER A 421 -15.71 -15.91 -22.84
N LEU A 422 -14.66 -16.59 -22.40
CA LEU A 422 -13.36 -16.60 -23.05
C LEU A 422 -13.33 -17.49 -24.30
N ASN A 423 -12.84 -16.93 -25.40
CA ASN A 423 -12.53 -17.68 -26.62
C ASN A 423 -11.12 -18.27 -26.51
N LEU A 424 -11.03 -19.60 -26.38
CA LEU A 424 -9.78 -20.32 -26.15
C LEU A 424 -8.76 -20.15 -27.28
N SER A 425 -9.20 -19.97 -28.53
CA SER A 425 -8.29 -19.70 -29.66
C SER A 425 -7.69 -18.28 -29.57
N LYS A 426 -8.44 -17.32 -29.02
CA LYS A 426 -7.94 -15.94 -28.80
C LYS A 426 -6.84 -15.89 -27.75
N ILE A 427 -6.89 -16.78 -26.75
CA ILE A 427 -5.83 -16.90 -25.73
C ILE A 427 -4.50 -17.28 -26.39
N CYS A 428 -4.51 -18.21 -27.36
CA CYS A 428 -3.30 -18.57 -28.10
C CYS A 428 -2.82 -17.46 -29.03
N GLU A 429 -3.72 -16.67 -29.62
CA GLU A 429 -3.37 -15.49 -30.40
C GLU A 429 -2.64 -14.43 -29.57
N ILE A 430 -3.11 -14.19 -28.34
CA ILE A 430 -2.50 -13.25 -27.41
C ILE A 430 -1.15 -13.77 -26.92
N ALA A 431 -1.10 -15.04 -26.48
CA ALA A 431 0.11 -15.64 -25.91
C ALA A 431 1.22 -15.86 -26.94
N HIS A 432 0.87 -16.11 -28.21
CA HIS A 432 1.83 -16.40 -29.29
C HIS A 432 1.44 -15.67 -30.58
N PRO A 433 1.55 -14.34 -30.64
CA PRO A 433 1.04 -13.53 -31.77
C PRO A 433 1.78 -13.79 -33.10
N ASN A 434 2.95 -14.43 -33.05
CA ASN A 434 3.78 -14.75 -34.22
C ASN A 434 3.52 -16.14 -34.80
N PHE A 435 2.57 -16.90 -34.25
CA PHE A 435 2.16 -18.19 -34.81
C PHE A 435 1.40 -17.99 -36.12
N LEU A 436 1.60 -18.91 -37.07
CA LEU A 436 0.96 -18.87 -38.38
C LEU A 436 -0.51 -19.30 -38.30
N GLU A 437 -0.82 -20.21 -37.37
CA GLU A 437 -2.17 -20.64 -37.01
C GLU A 437 -2.22 -20.85 -35.49
N TRP A 438 -3.37 -20.59 -34.85
CA TRP A 438 -3.55 -20.74 -33.40
C TRP A 438 -4.47 -21.92 -33.08
N ASN A 439 -3.88 -23.11 -32.95
CA ASN A 439 -4.57 -24.29 -32.47
C ASN A 439 -4.32 -24.46 -30.98
N MET A 440 -5.37 -24.73 -30.21
CA MET A 440 -5.23 -25.07 -28.80
C MET A 440 -5.25 -26.60 -28.64
N LEU A 441 -4.24 -27.13 -27.97
CA LEU A 441 -4.12 -28.54 -27.63
C LEU A 441 -4.27 -28.72 -26.13
N TYR A 442 -5.39 -29.28 -25.70
CA TYR A 442 -5.66 -29.53 -24.29
C TYR A 442 -4.80 -30.69 -23.75
N ARG A 443 -4.09 -30.47 -22.64
CA ARG A 443 -3.19 -31.45 -22.01
C ARG A 443 -3.79 -32.15 -20.78
N GLY A 444 -4.98 -31.74 -20.34
CA GLY A 444 -5.63 -32.26 -19.12
C GLY A 444 -5.48 -31.30 -17.94
N ASN A 445 -6.31 -31.47 -16.92
CA ASN A 445 -6.28 -30.68 -15.66
C ASN A 445 -6.11 -29.17 -15.88
N CYS A 446 -6.92 -28.61 -16.77
CA CYS A 446 -6.92 -27.17 -17.06
C CYS A 446 -5.59 -26.65 -17.60
N ARG A 447 -4.85 -27.52 -18.30
CA ARG A 447 -3.63 -27.16 -19.01
C ARG A 447 -3.80 -27.31 -20.51
N PHE A 448 -3.15 -26.44 -21.26
CA PHE A 448 -3.17 -26.47 -22.71
C PHE A 448 -1.84 -25.99 -23.28
N GLU A 449 -1.57 -26.36 -24.52
CA GLU A 449 -0.50 -25.80 -25.33
C GLU A 449 -1.11 -25.07 -26.53
N CYS A 450 -0.44 -24.02 -26.97
CA CYS A 450 -0.74 -23.40 -28.26
C CYS A 450 0.17 -24.03 -29.31
N CYS A 451 -0.42 -24.46 -30.41
CA CYS A 451 0.29 -25.10 -31.51
C CYS A 451 0.04 -24.34 -32.80
N SER A 452 1.08 -24.32 -33.64
CA SER A 452 1.07 -23.69 -34.96
C SER A 452 1.81 -24.58 -35.94
N ARG A 453 1.44 -24.48 -37.22
CA ARG A 453 2.26 -25.06 -38.28
C ARG A 453 3.61 -24.36 -38.35
N LEU A 454 4.62 -25.11 -38.77
CA LEU A 454 5.96 -24.60 -39.03
C LEU A 454 6.08 -23.88 -40.38
N SER A 455 5.24 -24.24 -41.36
CA SER A 455 5.23 -23.63 -42.70
C SER A 455 3.87 -23.78 -43.39
N LEU A 456 3.46 -22.75 -44.13
CA LEU A 456 2.26 -22.78 -44.99
C LEU A 456 2.49 -23.46 -46.34
N ASN A 457 3.75 -23.78 -46.70
CA ASN A 457 4.14 -24.28 -48.02
C ASN A 457 4.55 -25.77 -48.03
N SER A 458 4.33 -26.48 -46.93
CA SER A 458 4.64 -27.91 -46.79
C SER A 458 3.37 -28.74 -47.04
N ASP A 459 3.45 -29.74 -47.93
CA ASP A 459 2.38 -30.73 -48.11
C ASP A 459 2.26 -31.68 -46.89
N GLU A 460 3.27 -31.70 -46.01
CA GLU A 460 3.27 -32.42 -44.74
C GLU A 460 2.85 -31.48 -43.59
N TYR A 461 1.80 -31.85 -42.85
CA TYR A 461 1.29 -31.11 -41.70
C TYR A 461 2.21 -31.30 -40.48
N GLU A 462 3.32 -30.57 -40.44
CA GLU A 462 4.20 -30.51 -39.27
C GLU A 462 3.76 -29.38 -38.32
N GLU A 463 3.12 -29.77 -37.22
CA GLU A 463 2.67 -28.88 -36.14
C GLU A 463 3.71 -28.85 -35.00
N SER A 464 4.02 -27.64 -34.51
CA SER A 464 4.86 -27.43 -33.33
C SER A 464 4.04 -26.73 -32.26
N CYS A 465 4.17 -27.21 -31.02
CA CYS A 465 3.52 -26.63 -29.85
C CYS A 465 4.50 -25.82 -29.01
N GLY A 466 4.02 -24.71 -28.45
CA GLY A 466 4.74 -23.88 -27.49
C GLY A 466 4.73 -24.45 -26.07
N VAL A 467 5.11 -23.63 -25.09
CA VAL A 467 5.07 -24.00 -23.68
C VAL A 467 3.64 -24.22 -23.17
N GLU A 468 3.50 -25.08 -22.16
CA GLU A 468 2.21 -25.37 -21.49
C GLU A 468 1.72 -24.15 -20.69
N HIS A 469 0.42 -23.86 -20.80
CA HIS A 469 -0.29 -22.76 -20.16
C HIS A 469 -1.49 -23.26 -19.33
N PHE A 470 -1.96 -22.45 -18.39
CA PHE A 470 -3.15 -22.75 -17.58
C PHE A 470 -4.41 -22.07 -18.13
N LEU A 471 -5.50 -22.82 -18.19
CA LEU A 471 -6.82 -22.28 -18.48
C LEU A 471 -7.32 -21.47 -17.28
N PRO A 472 -7.87 -20.25 -17.49
CA PRO A 472 -8.45 -19.46 -16.42
C PRO A 472 -9.72 -20.10 -15.86
N ASP A 473 -10.06 -19.76 -14.61
CA ASP A 473 -11.25 -20.28 -13.95
C ASP A 473 -12.51 -19.90 -14.73
N GLY A 474 -13.41 -20.86 -14.93
CA GLY A 474 -14.62 -20.76 -15.76
C GLY A 474 -14.46 -21.34 -17.16
N ALA A 475 -13.22 -21.53 -17.64
CA ALA A 475 -12.95 -21.97 -19.00
C ALA A 475 -13.44 -23.40 -19.22
N GLY A 476 -14.07 -23.65 -20.37
CA GLY A 476 -14.54 -24.99 -20.73
C GLY A 476 -13.37 -25.96 -20.89
N CYS A 477 -13.39 -27.06 -20.15
CA CYS A 477 -12.38 -28.13 -20.24
C CYS A 477 -12.96 -29.45 -20.82
N GLY A 478 -14.07 -29.35 -21.56
CA GLY A 478 -14.72 -30.45 -22.28
C GLY A 478 -15.89 -31.09 -21.52
N GLN A 479 -16.82 -31.73 -22.25
CA GLN A 479 -17.97 -32.47 -21.69
C GLN A 479 -18.85 -31.68 -20.69
N GLY A 480 -18.98 -30.36 -20.89
CA GLY A 480 -19.74 -29.48 -19.99
C GLY A 480 -19.04 -29.22 -18.64
N LYS A 481 -17.76 -29.57 -18.51
CA LYS A 481 -16.90 -29.27 -17.36
C LYS A 481 -16.20 -27.94 -17.54
N ARG A 482 -15.84 -27.32 -16.43
CA ARG A 482 -15.10 -26.06 -16.38
C ARG A 482 -13.85 -26.18 -15.51
N CYS A 483 -12.93 -25.27 -15.70
CA CYS A 483 -11.76 -25.10 -14.86
C CYS A 483 -12.09 -24.30 -13.62
N VAL A 484 -11.75 -24.80 -12.44
CA VAL A 484 -11.78 -24.05 -11.18
C VAL A 484 -10.55 -24.43 -10.38
N ARG A 485 -9.76 -23.44 -9.95
CA ARG A 485 -8.52 -23.62 -9.18
C ARG A 485 -7.56 -24.63 -9.82
N GLY A 486 -7.42 -24.55 -11.15
CA GLY A 486 -6.53 -25.42 -11.92
C GLY A 486 -7.00 -26.89 -12.02
N THR A 487 -8.25 -27.19 -11.68
CA THR A 487 -8.83 -28.53 -11.81
C THR A 487 -10.04 -28.54 -12.74
N CYS A 488 -10.13 -29.57 -13.59
CA CYS A 488 -11.25 -29.73 -14.52
C CYS A 488 -12.36 -30.56 -13.87
N GLY A 489 -13.52 -29.96 -13.66
CA GLY A 489 -14.64 -30.59 -12.96
C GLY A 489 -16.00 -30.05 -13.40
N TYR A 490 -17.06 -30.65 -12.86
CA TYR A 490 -18.42 -30.15 -13.07
C TYR A 490 -18.62 -28.92 -12.19
N TYR A 491 -18.51 -27.75 -12.79
CA TYR A 491 -18.77 -26.47 -12.14
C TYR A 491 -19.73 -25.67 -13.01
N ASP A 492 -20.61 -24.89 -12.39
CA ASP A 492 -21.40 -23.90 -13.11
C ASP A 492 -20.53 -22.71 -13.55
N GLU A 493 -21.16 -21.77 -14.24
CA GLU A 493 -20.50 -20.54 -14.70
C GLU A 493 -20.03 -19.62 -13.56
N TYR A 494 -20.35 -19.93 -12.30
CA TYR A 494 -19.92 -19.16 -11.14
C TYR A 494 -18.91 -19.92 -10.26
N GLY A 495 -18.53 -21.14 -10.65
CA GLY A 495 -17.53 -21.95 -9.96
C GLY A 495 -18.08 -22.88 -8.87
N ALA A 496 -19.40 -22.98 -8.73
CA ALA A 496 -20.00 -23.90 -7.77
C ALA A 496 -20.03 -25.33 -8.34
N PRO A 497 -19.73 -26.37 -7.53
CA PRO A 497 -19.80 -27.76 -7.98
C PRO A 497 -21.21 -28.13 -8.45
N THR A 498 -21.31 -28.73 -9.62
CA THR A 498 -22.56 -29.23 -10.19
C THR A 498 -22.52 -30.75 -10.34
N THR A 499 -23.69 -31.38 -10.35
CA THR A 499 -23.79 -32.81 -10.67
C THR A 499 -23.70 -33.02 -12.19
N PRO A 500 -23.11 -34.13 -12.67
CA PRO A 500 -23.14 -34.46 -14.09
C PRO A 500 -24.60 -34.50 -14.56
N ARG A 501 -24.94 -33.76 -15.62
CA ARG A 501 -26.23 -33.94 -16.28
C ARG A 501 -26.32 -35.38 -16.77
N GLN A 502 -27.16 -36.20 -16.13
CA GLN A 502 -27.52 -37.51 -16.66
C GLN A 502 -28.15 -37.28 -18.04
N GLY A 503 -27.57 -37.91 -19.05
CA GLY A 503 -27.81 -37.59 -20.46
C GLY A 503 -29.28 -37.65 -20.89
N ALA A 504 -29.60 -36.81 -21.86
CA ALA A 504 -30.65 -37.07 -22.84
C ALA A 504 -29.99 -37.56 -24.13
#